data_AF-A0A6H1JXF7-F1
#
_entry.id   AF-A0A6H1JXF7-F1
#
_cell.length_a   1.000
_cell.length_b   1.000
_cell.length_c   1.000
_cell.angle_alpha   90.00
_cell.angle_beta   90.00
_cell.angle_gamma   90.00
#
_symmetry.space_group_name_H-M   'P 1'
#
loop_
_entity.id
_entity.type
_entity.pdbx_description
1 polymer ?
#
loop_
_entity_poly.entity_id
_entity_poly.type
_entity_poly.pdbx_seq_one_letter_code
_entity_poly.pdbx_strand_id
1 'polypeptide(L)'
;MVYFDLGETLVHTAEDKSVHYSPGAAAYLRALRARHIPVGLITNVPPSWGSTDAERAAELKKVIDKDWAGSRPFAWSDFGDRIFTPRTEAERKPATALWKRAKKAAGSCRVVYEAETTDEVEVGRSLGYFSYQVARPGWPAYLPVRVIAGLSQLPYGSTRANTASSQGR
;
A
#
# COMPACT_ATOMS: atom_id res chain seq x y z
N MET A 1 2.54 2.53 -9.30
CA MET A 1 2.60 1.63 -8.14
C MET A 1 1.41 1.90 -7.25
N VAL A 2 0.76 0.87 -6.72
CA VAL A 2 -0.34 1.01 -5.76
C VAL A 2 0.06 0.38 -4.44
N TYR A 3 0.00 1.16 -3.36
CA TYR A 3 0.17 0.65 -2.01
C TYR A 3 -1.20 0.55 -1.33
N PHE A 4 -1.36 -0.46 -0.50
CA PHE A 4 -2.58 -0.68 0.27
C PHE A 4 -2.28 -0.76 1.76
N ASP A 5 -3.23 -0.34 2.59
CA ASP A 5 -3.37 -1.02 3.88
C ASP A 5 -3.86 -2.47 3.68
N LEU A 6 -3.75 -3.31 4.70
CA LEU A 6 -4.19 -4.69 4.64
C LEU A 6 -5.58 -4.88 5.24
N GLY A 7 -5.71 -4.63 6.56
CA GLY A 7 -6.94 -4.87 7.31
C GLY A 7 -8.07 -3.95 6.86
N GLU A 8 -9.27 -4.52 6.71
CA GLU A 8 -10.49 -3.86 6.23
C GLU A 8 -10.33 -3.12 4.87
N THR A 9 -9.19 -3.35 4.20
CA THR A 9 -8.85 -2.77 2.91
C THR A 9 -8.74 -3.85 1.85
N LEU A 10 -7.97 -4.90 2.10
CA LEU A 10 -7.84 -6.06 1.22
C LEU A 10 -8.34 -7.35 1.88
N VAL A 11 -8.25 -7.43 3.20
CA VAL A 11 -8.73 -8.57 3.98
C VAL A 11 -9.71 -8.09 5.05
N HIS A 12 -10.69 -8.93 5.35
CA HIS A 12 -11.64 -8.74 6.44
C HIS A 12 -11.52 -9.90 7.41
N THR A 13 -11.47 -9.60 8.71
CA THR A 13 -11.53 -10.61 9.77
C THR A 13 -12.95 -10.65 10.32
N ALA A 14 -13.65 -11.75 10.07
CA ALA A 14 -15.01 -11.96 10.54
C ALA A 14 -15.06 -12.18 12.06
N GLU A 15 -16.27 -12.14 12.63
CA GLU A 15 -16.50 -12.31 14.07
C GLU A 15 -16.00 -13.67 14.60
N ASP A 16 -16.05 -14.72 13.77
CA ASP A 16 -15.52 -16.05 14.06
C ASP A 16 -13.99 -16.16 13.91
N LYS A 17 -13.32 -15.03 13.66
CA LYS A 17 -11.89 -14.85 13.40
C LYS A 17 -11.41 -15.38 12.05
N SER A 18 -12.32 -15.87 11.20
CA SER A 18 -11.94 -16.27 9.85
C SER A 18 -11.56 -15.05 9.01
N VAL A 19 -10.50 -15.20 8.22
CA VAL A 19 -9.96 -14.13 7.37
C VAL A 19 -10.35 -14.40 5.92
N HIS A 20 -10.91 -13.39 5.27
CA HIS A 20 -11.34 -13.44 3.88
C HIS A 20 -10.83 -12.23 3.13
N TYR A 21 -10.93 -12.27 1.81
CA TYR A 21 -10.84 -11.05 1.03
C TYR A 21 -11.98 -10.08 1.38
N SER A 22 -11.66 -8.79 1.53
CA SER A 22 -12.68 -7.75 1.51
C SER A 22 -13.47 -7.78 0.19
N PRO A 23 -14.75 -7.37 0.16
CA PRO A 23 -15.57 -7.42 -1.05
C PRO A 23 -14.88 -6.76 -2.26
N GLY A 24 -14.69 -7.53 -3.32
CA GLY A 24 -14.06 -7.07 -4.56
C GLY A 24 -12.52 -7.04 -4.59
N ALA A 25 -11.84 -7.18 -3.44
CA ALA A 25 -10.38 -7.12 -3.33
C ALA A 25 -9.66 -8.08 -4.28
N ALA A 26 -10.07 -9.36 -4.27
CA ALA A 26 -9.47 -10.38 -5.12
C ALA A 26 -9.60 -10.07 -6.61
N ALA A 27 -10.75 -9.53 -7.04
CA ALA A 27 -10.97 -9.14 -8.43
C ALA A 27 -10.13 -7.91 -8.80
N TYR A 28 -10.01 -6.97 -7.87
CA TYR A 28 -9.25 -5.74 -8.04
C TYR A 28 -7.74 -6.01 -8.18
N LEU A 29 -7.14 -6.83 -7.32
CA LEU A 29 -5.74 -7.25 -7.43
C LEU A 29 -5.45 -7.95 -8.76
N ARG A 30 -6.35 -8.83 -9.21
CA ARG A 30 -6.23 -9.45 -10.56
C ARG A 30 -6.24 -8.41 -11.67
N ALA A 31 -7.09 -7.39 -11.59
CA ALA A 31 -7.18 -6.34 -12.59
C ALA A 31 -5.92 -5.45 -12.63
N LEU A 32 -5.33 -5.15 -11.47
CA LEU A 32 -4.04 -4.45 -11.39
C LEU A 32 -2.91 -5.28 -12.02
N ARG A 33 -2.82 -6.57 -11.67
CA ARG A 33 -1.85 -7.51 -12.23
C ARG A 33 -1.97 -7.63 -13.75
N ALA A 34 -3.20 -7.73 -14.27
CA ALA A 34 -3.46 -7.82 -15.71
C ALA A 34 -2.99 -6.57 -16.49
N ARG A 35 -2.75 -5.45 -15.81
CA ARG A 35 -2.21 -4.23 -16.41
C ARG A 35 -0.74 -3.97 -16.03
N HIS A 36 -0.07 -4.96 -15.44
CA HIS A 36 1.30 -4.84 -14.97
C HIS A 36 1.51 -3.67 -14.00
N ILE A 37 0.48 -3.31 -13.23
CA ILE A 37 0.59 -2.27 -12.20
C ILE A 37 1.12 -2.95 -10.94
N PRO A 38 2.34 -2.62 -10.47
CA PRO A 38 2.89 -3.25 -9.28
C PRO A 38 2.12 -2.81 -8.03
N VAL A 39 2.01 -3.74 -7.08
CA VAL A 39 1.35 -3.51 -5.80
C VAL A 39 2.29 -3.73 -4.61
N GLY A 40 2.00 -3.08 -3.49
CA GLY A 40 2.71 -3.21 -2.22
C GLY A 40 1.76 -3.00 -1.02
N LEU A 41 2.24 -3.31 0.19
CA LEU A 41 1.52 -3.10 1.44
C LEU A 41 2.24 -2.07 2.31
N ILE A 42 1.46 -1.21 2.98
CA ILE A 42 1.88 -0.35 4.08
C ILE A 42 0.94 -0.67 5.23
N THR A 43 1.37 -1.52 6.16
CA THR A 43 0.48 -2.11 7.16
C THR A 43 1.12 -2.16 8.55
N ASN A 44 0.30 -1.99 9.57
CA ASN A 44 0.73 -2.09 10.96
C ASN A 44 0.78 -3.55 11.39
N VAL A 45 1.90 -3.95 11.95
CA VAL A 45 2.07 -5.23 12.65
C VAL A 45 2.86 -4.98 13.93
N PRO A 46 2.82 -5.87 14.93
CA PRO A 46 3.72 -5.78 16.07
C PRO A 46 5.19 -5.78 15.62
N PRO A 47 6.01 -4.79 16.04
CA PRO A 47 7.44 -4.80 15.78
C PRO A 47 8.15 -6.06 16.31
N SER A 48 7.59 -6.69 17.34
CA SER A 48 8.07 -7.95 17.92
C SER A 48 7.99 -9.16 16.99
N TRP A 49 7.28 -9.07 15.86
CA TRP A 49 7.17 -10.17 14.88
C TRP A 49 8.45 -10.43 14.10
N GLY A 50 9.46 -9.59 14.23
CA GLY A 50 10.77 -9.85 13.62
C GLY A 50 11.72 -8.67 13.78
N SER A 51 13.00 -8.92 13.56
CA SER A 51 14.05 -7.89 13.55
C SER A 51 14.18 -7.20 12.18
N THR A 52 13.85 -7.91 11.09
CA THR A 52 13.92 -7.39 9.71
C THR A 52 12.55 -7.19 9.07
N ASP A 53 12.49 -6.37 8.01
CA ASP A 53 11.25 -6.15 7.26
C ASP A 53 10.75 -7.46 6.62
N ALA A 54 11.68 -8.33 6.19
CA ALA A 54 11.35 -9.64 5.64
C ALA A 54 10.78 -10.61 6.68
N GLU A 55 11.33 -10.63 7.90
CA GLU A 55 10.82 -11.46 9.00
C GLU A 55 9.40 -11.05 9.41
N ARG A 56 9.17 -9.73 9.59
CA ARG A 56 7.83 -9.21 9.90
C ARG A 56 6.83 -9.49 8.79
N ALA A 57 7.23 -9.34 7.53
CA ALA A 57 6.40 -9.68 6.39
C ALA A 57 6.11 -11.19 6.31
N ALA A 58 7.08 -12.05 6.65
CA ALA A 58 6.87 -13.50 6.70
C ALA A 58 5.89 -13.88 7.82
N GLU A 59 6.02 -13.28 8.99
CA GLU A 59 5.11 -13.53 10.11
C GLU A 59 3.68 -13.04 9.82
N LEU A 60 3.55 -11.86 9.18
CA LEU A 60 2.27 -11.37 8.70
C LEU A 60 1.57 -12.37 7.76
N LYS A 61 2.31 -12.93 6.80
CA LYS A 61 1.77 -13.95 5.88
C LYS A 61 1.26 -15.16 6.65
N LYS A 62 2.05 -15.67 7.61
CA LYS A 62 1.62 -16.82 8.44
C LYS A 62 0.35 -16.52 9.24
N VAL A 63 0.25 -15.34 9.87
CA VAL A 63 -0.92 -14.96 10.67
C VAL A 63 -2.18 -14.91 9.81
N ILE A 64 -2.11 -14.31 8.63
CA ILE A 64 -3.25 -14.24 7.71
C ILE A 64 -3.59 -15.62 7.15
N ASP A 65 -2.59 -16.40 6.71
CA ASP A 65 -2.80 -17.70 6.08
C ASP A 65 -3.35 -18.74 7.09
N LYS A 66 -3.00 -18.61 8.37
CA LYS A 66 -3.48 -19.50 9.44
C LYS A 66 -5.00 -19.49 9.56
N ASP A 67 -5.59 -18.30 9.53
CA ASP A 67 -7.02 -18.11 9.76
C ASP A 67 -7.79 -17.87 8.44
N TRP A 68 -7.11 -18.07 7.30
CA TRP A 68 -7.69 -17.84 5.97
C TRP A 68 -8.79 -18.85 5.64
N ALA A 69 -9.97 -18.35 5.29
CA ALA A 69 -11.13 -19.16 4.92
C ALA A 69 -11.66 -18.86 3.50
N GLY A 70 -10.93 -18.06 2.72
CA GLY A 70 -11.25 -17.81 1.32
C GLY A 70 -11.00 -19.02 0.42
N SER A 71 -11.85 -19.24 -0.58
CA SER A 71 -11.74 -20.37 -1.53
C SER A 71 -10.48 -20.36 -2.41
N ARG A 72 -9.73 -19.25 -2.40
CA ARG A 72 -8.40 -19.12 -3.01
C ARG A 72 -7.47 -18.47 -2.00
N PRO A 73 -6.19 -18.87 -1.94
CA PRO A 73 -5.20 -18.23 -1.07
C PRO A 73 -5.10 -16.72 -1.33
N PHE A 74 -4.67 -15.96 -0.32
CA PHE A 74 -4.31 -14.57 -0.53
C PHE A 74 -3.14 -14.46 -1.51
N ALA A 75 -3.22 -13.51 -2.45
CA ALA A 75 -2.29 -13.37 -3.57
C ALA A 75 -0.94 -12.72 -3.17
N TRP A 76 -0.25 -13.29 -2.17
CA TRP A 76 1.03 -12.78 -1.66
C TRP A 76 2.10 -12.54 -2.73
N SER A 77 2.07 -13.33 -3.81
CA SER A 77 2.98 -13.21 -4.94
C SER A 77 2.91 -11.85 -5.64
N ASP A 78 1.76 -11.17 -5.61
CA ASP A 78 1.58 -9.88 -6.27
C ASP A 78 2.41 -8.77 -5.55
N PHE A 79 2.64 -8.94 -4.24
CA PHE A 79 3.34 -7.97 -3.40
C PHE A 79 4.86 -8.19 -3.36
N GLY A 80 5.32 -9.45 -3.47
CA GLY A 80 6.74 -9.77 -3.37
C GLY A 80 7.35 -9.31 -2.03
N ASP A 81 8.40 -8.49 -2.12
CA ASP A 81 9.12 -7.86 -1.01
C ASP A 81 8.61 -6.46 -0.64
N ARG A 82 7.59 -5.94 -1.34
CA ARG A 82 7.05 -4.58 -1.16
C ARG A 82 6.06 -4.49 -0.01
N ILE A 83 6.40 -5.07 1.14
CA ILE A 83 5.59 -5.07 2.36
C ILE A 83 6.32 -4.23 3.41
N PHE A 84 5.76 -3.06 3.71
CA PHE A 84 6.35 -2.10 4.64
C PHE A 84 5.61 -2.15 5.98
N THR A 85 6.31 -2.64 7.00
CA THR A 85 5.83 -2.80 8.38
C THR A 85 6.61 -1.91 9.35
N PRO A 86 6.04 -1.42 10.46
CA PRO A 86 6.78 -0.64 11.44
C PRO A 86 7.95 -1.41 12.04
N ARG A 87 9.12 -0.77 12.11
CA ARG A 87 10.32 -1.31 12.77
C ARG A 87 10.31 -1.07 14.28
N THR A 88 9.58 -0.05 14.70
CA THR A 88 9.40 0.37 16.09
C THR A 88 7.97 0.87 16.26
N GLU A 89 7.51 1.01 17.50
CA GLU A 89 6.19 1.60 17.76
C GLU A 89 6.09 3.06 17.28
N ALA A 90 7.19 3.81 17.26
CA ALA A 90 7.23 5.17 16.72
C ALA A 90 7.01 5.22 15.19
N GLU A 91 7.19 4.11 14.47
CA GLU A 91 6.88 4.00 13.05
C GLU A 91 5.43 3.54 12.77
N ARG A 92 4.66 3.15 13.80
CA ARG A 92 3.29 2.69 13.64
C ARG A 92 2.42 3.78 13.01
N LYS A 93 1.60 3.42 12.01
CA LYS A 93 0.62 4.35 11.42
C LYS A 93 -0.25 4.95 12.54
N PRO A 94 -0.49 6.27 12.53
CA PRO A 94 -0.36 7.20 11.40
C PRO A 94 1.03 7.84 11.21
N ALA A 95 2.09 7.39 11.88
CA ALA A 95 3.43 7.92 11.66
C ALA A 95 3.90 7.77 10.20
N THR A 96 4.52 8.82 9.65
CA THR A 96 4.84 8.92 8.21
C THR A 96 5.92 7.96 7.68
N ALA A 97 6.59 7.21 8.57
CA ALA A 97 7.79 6.43 8.23
C ALA A 97 7.53 5.38 7.13
N LEU A 98 6.39 4.69 7.18
CA LEU A 98 6.08 3.62 6.23
C LEU A 98 5.85 4.15 4.81
N TRP A 99 5.03 5.20 4.67
CA TRP A 99 4.84 5.89 3.38
C TRP A 99 6.15 6.45 2.83
N LYS A 100 7.01 7.05 3.66
CA LYS A 100 8.31 7.55 3.19
C LYS A 100 9.19 6.42 2.63
N ARG A 101 9.26 5.26 3.30
CA ARG A 101 10.00 4.09 2.80
C ARG A 101 9.39 3.52 1.53
N ALA A 102 8.08 3.37 1.48
CA ALA A 102 7.36 2.89 0.30
C ALA A 102 7.56 3.82 -0.91
N LYS A 103 7.45 5.13 -0.72
CA LYS A 103 7.69 6.12 -1.79
C LYS A 103 9.13 6.07 -2.29
N LYS A 104 10.12 5.94 -1.38
CA LYS A 104 11.53 5.77 -1.74
C LYS A 104 11.73 4.50 -2.59
N ALA A 105 11.12 3.39 -2.20
CA ALA A 105 11.22 2.12 -2.93
C ALA A 105 10.52 2.16 -4.30
N ALA A 106 9.46 2.97 -4.44
CA ALA A 106 8.79 3.18 -5.72
C ALA A 106 9.61 4.02 -6.71
N GLY A 107 10.69 4.67 -6.27
CA GLY A 107 11.56 5.48 -7.12
C GLY A 107 10.81 6.62 -7.80
N SER A 108 10.94 6.71 -9.13
CA SER A 108 10.24 7.71 -9.96
C SER A 108 8.77 7.36 -10.24
N CYS A 109 8.27 6.20 -9.78
CA CYS A 109 6.88 5.84 -10.01
C CYS A 109 5.95 6.78 -9.25
N ARG A 110 4.88 7.20 -9.92
CA ARG A 110 3.72 7.74 -9.20
C ARG A 110 3.12 6.68 -8.29
N VAL A 111 2.85 7.10 -7.05
CA VAL A 111 2.33 6.23 -5.99
C VAL A 111 0.88 6.56 -5.69
N VAL A 112 0.05 5.53 -5.69
CA VAL A 112 -1.34 5.53 -5.20
C VAL A 112 -1.34 4.86 -3.84
N TYR A 113 -2.14 5.34 -2.90
CA TYR A 113 -2.38 4.68 -1.61
C TYR A 113 -3.87 4.47 -1.38
N GLU A 114 -4.29 3.25 -1.07
CA GLU A 114 -5.69 2.95 -0.77
C GLU A 114 -5.81 2.33 0.63
N ALA A 115 -6.71 2.86 1.45
CA ALA A 115 -6.93 2.43 2.82
C ALA A 115 -8.37 2.69 3.27
N GLU A 116 -8.81 1.99 4.31
CA GLU A 116 -10.15 2.14 4.91
C GLU A 116 -10.33 3.49 5.62
N THR A 117 -9.32 3.92 6.36
CA THR A 117 -9.44 5.05 7.30
C THR A 117 -9.06 6.38 6.66
N THR A 118 -9.79 7.44 7.04
CA THR A 118 -9.55 8.81 6.55
C THR A 118 -8.15 9.31 6.95
N ASP A 119 -7.71 9.05 8.18
CA ASP A 119 -6.41 9.48 8.70
C ASP A 119 -5.24 8.98 7.85
N GLU A 120 -5.28 7.73 7.43
CA GLU A 120 -4.23 7.16 6.60
C GLU A 120 -4.24 7.74 5.18
N VAL A 121 -5.43 7.99 4.64
CA VAL A 121 -5.60 8.64 3.33
C VAL A 121 -5.04 10.07 3.38
N GLU A 122 -5.28 10.81 4.45
CA GLU A 122 -4.75 12.16 4.67
C GLU A 122 -3.23 12.18 4.81
N VAL A 123 -2.65 11.26 5.59
CA VAL A 123 -1.19 11.10 5.68
C VAL A 123 -0.59 10.83 4.30
N GLY A 124 -1.15 9.88 3.54
CA GLY A 124 -0.70 9.60 2.18
C GLY A 124 -0.74 10.85 1.28
N ARG A 125 -1.83 11.63 1.33
CA ARG A 125 -1.98 12.86 0.55
C ARG A 125 -0.92 13.90 0.91
N SER A 126 -0.66 14.09 2.20
CA SER A 126 0.35 15.05 2.69
C SER A 126 1.76 14.72 2.17
N LEU A 127 2.02 13.45 1.86
CA LEU A 127 3.29 12.96 1.33
C LEU A 127 3.30 12.86 -0.20
N GLY A 128 2.27 13.38 -0.88
CA GLY A 128 2.18 13.44 -2.34
C GLY A 128 1.79 12.11 -3.00
N TYR A 129 1.09 11.23 -2.29
CA TYR A 129 0.39 10.10 -2.89
C TYR A 129 -0.93 10.57 -3.49
N PHE A 130 -1.37 9.89 -4.56
CA PHE A 130 -2.78 9.90 -4.91
C PHE A 130 -3.50 8.93 -3.96
N SER A 131 -4.08 9.45 -2.87
CA SER A 131 -4.75 8.57 -1.89
C SER A 131 -6.26 8.46 -2.09
N TYR A 132 -6.78 7.25 -1.90
CA TYR A 132 -8.18 6.88 -2.04
C TYR A 132 -8.67 6.17 -0.77
N GLN A 133 -9.86 6.54 -0.30
CA GLN A 133 -10.52 5.83 0.79
C GLN A 133 -11.39 4.71 0.22
N VAL A 134 -11.10 3.47 0.57
CA VAL A 134 -11.88 2.31 0.09
C VAL A 134 -13.23 2.21 0.78
N ALA A 135 -14.13 1.40 0.21
CA ALA A 135 -15.45 1.10 0.77
C ALA A 135 -16.35 2.32 1.10
N ARG A 136 -16.06 3.48 0.51
CA ARG A 136 -16.83 4.71 0.77
C ARG A 136 -18.21 4.62 0.09
N PRO A 137 -19.32 4.83 0.82
CA PRO A 137 -20.67 4.76 0.25
C PRO A 137 -20.86 5.67 -0.97
N GLY A 138 -21.49 5.15 -2.03
CA GLY A 138 -21.72 5.89 -3.28
C GLY A 138 -20.50 6.06 -4.19
N TRP A 139 -19.35 5.48 -3.82
CA TRP A 139 -18.12 5.49 -4.62
C TRP A 139 -17.68 4.06 -4.96
N PRO A 140 -16.84 3.86 -5.99
CA PRO A 140 -16.23 2.56 -6.26
C PRO A 140 -15.54 1.97 -5.02
N ALA A 141 -15.59 0.65 -4.82
CA ALA A 141 -14.95 0.01 -3.67
C ALA A 141 -13.44 0.30 -3.59
N TYR A 142 -12.79 0.38 -4.75
CA TYR A 142 -11.39 0.76 -4.94
C TYR A 142 -11.27 1.80 -6.06
N LEU A 143 -10.15 2.53 -6.10
CA LEU A 143 -9.90 3.48 -7.17
C LEU A 143 -9.92 2.74 -8.54
N PRO A 144 -10.69 3.19 -9.55
CA PRO A 144 -10.78 2.42 -10.78
C PRO A 144 -9.41 2.24 -11.46
N VAL A 145 -9.06 1.00 -11.81
CA VAL A 145 -7.76 0.65 -12.44
C VAL A 145 -7.43 1.52 -13.66
N ARG A 146 -8.43 1.90 -14.46
CA ARG A 146 -8.27 2.80 -15.62
C ARG A 146 -7.78 4.20 -15.23
N VAL A 147 -8.20 4.71 -14.07
CA VAL A 147 -7.74 5.99 -13.53
C VAL A 147 -6.28 5.87 -13.12
N ILE A 148 -5.90 4.79 -12.44
CA ILE A 148 -4.50 4.52 -12.05
C ILE A 148 -3.60 4.43 -13.28
N ALA A 149 -4.03 3.72 -14.32
CA ALA A 149 -3.29 3.63 -15.58
C ALA A 149 -3.20 4.98 -16.31
N GLY A 150 -4.22 5.84 -16.20
CA GLY A 150 -4.14 7.21 -16.72
C GLY A 150 -3.16 8.09 -15.95
N LEU A 151 -3.12 7.96 -14.62
CA LEU A 151 -2.21 8.72 -13.76
C LEU A 151 -0.73 8.46 -14.08
N SER A 152 -0.36 7.27 -14.58
CA SER A 152 1.02 6.96 -14.96
C SER A 152 1.48 7.65 -16.24
N GLN A 153 0.55 8.20 -17.04
CA GLN A 153 0.87 8.92 -18.27
C GLN A 153 1.12 10.42 -18.03
N LEU A 154 0.79 10.92 -16.84
CA LEU A 154 0.96 12.32 -16.51
C LEU A 154 2.42 12.60 -16.09
N PRO A 155 2.97 13.79 -16.43
CA PRO A 155 4.28 14.21 -15.94
C PRO A 155 4.35 14.06 -14.41
N TYR A 156 5.35 13.34 -13.91
CA TYR A 156 5.55 13.10 -12.48
C TYR A 156 7.03 13.31 -12.14
N GLY A 157 7.31 14.25 -11.25
CA GLY A 157 8.67 14.54 -10.81
C GLY A 157 9.49 15.33 -11.83
N SER A 158 9.24 16.63 -11.95
CA SER A 158 10.26 17.58 -12.41
C SER A 158 10.92 18.18 -11.18
N THR A 159 11.95 17.55 -10.62
CA THR A 159 12.90 18.31 -9.80
C THR A 159 13.58 19.26 -10.77
N ARG A 160 13.18 20.54 -10.80
CA ARG A 160 14.07 21.58 -11.32
C ARG A 160 15.31 21.50 -10.43
N ALA A 161 16.39 20.93 -10.95
CA ALA A 161 17.70 21.15 -10.39
C ALA A 161 17.94 22.66 -10.47
N ASN A 162 17.93 23.35 -9.33
CA ASN A 162 18.55 24.66 -9.22
C ASN A 162 20.05 24.43 -9.41
N THR A 163 20.53 24.47 -10.65
CA THR A 163 21.91 24.83 -10.94
C THR A 163 22.09 26.28 -10.50
N ALA A 164 22.42 26.48 -9.22
CA ALA A 164 23.12 27.67 -8.81
C ALA A 164 24.54 27.54 -9.36
N SER A 165 24.74 28.07 -10.57
CA SER A 165 26.04 28.22 -11.19
C SER A 165 26.89 29.12 -10.30
N SER A 166 28.01 28.58 -9.83
CA SER A 166 29.15 29.35 -9.36
C SER A 166 29.64 30.28 -10.49
N GLN A 167 29.47 31.58 -10.30
CA GLN A 167 30.34 32.62 -10.85
C GLN A 167 30.58 33.55 -9.64
N GLY A 168 31.79 33.71 -9.09
CA GLY A 168 33.07 33.80 -9.78
C GLY A 168 33.28 35.23 -10.25
N ARG A 169 33.59 36.13 -9.31
CA ARG A 169 34.52 37.27 -9.42
C ARG A 169 34.76 37.87 -8.04
#